data_AF-A0A0F9LM21-F1
#
_entry.id   AF-A0A0F9LM21-F1
#
_cell.length_a   1.000
_cell.length_b   1.000
_cell.length_c   1.000
_cell.angle_alpha   90.00
_cell.angle_beta   90.00
_cell.angle_gamma   90.00
#
_symmetry.space_group_name_H-M   'P 1'
#
loop_
_entity.id
_entity.type
_entity.pdbx_description
1 polymer ?
#
loop_
_entity_poly.entity_id
_entity_poly.type
_entity_poly.pdbx_seq_one_letter_code
_entity_poly.pdbx_strand_id
1 'polypeptide(L)'
;MLLNVLERLIVMGLLPDKDNYTNLKLLRVARESLSFTEEENKLLNFRMQEVNGKSNTIWDQSHLVAKATQERVDGDVETQTKLVLAKPEDFEMVPIVGEVDIELGEVVTNIIIKTLKTLEEATPSELEDKHFTVYEKFVLPSTTQT
;
A
#
# COMPACT_ATOMS: atom_id res chain seq x y z
N MET A 1 0.63 -6.71 11.08
CA MET A 1 -0.24 -5.57 10.78
C MET A 1 -0.68 -5.64 9.32
N LEU A 2 -1.97 -5.45 9.03
CA LEU A 2 -2.49 -5.50 7.66
C LEU A 2 -2.16 -4.22 6.88
N LEU A 3 -1.42 -4.36 5.77
CA LEU A 3 -1.02 -3.25 4.89
C LEU A 3 -1.36 -3.55 3.43
N ASN A 4 -1.95 -2.58 2.73
CA ASN A 4 -2.13 -2.62 1.28
C ASN A 4 -0.86 -2.19 0.53
N VAL A 5 -0.88 -2.28 -0.80
CA VAL A 5 0.26 -1.95 -1.69
C VAL A 5 0.76 -0.52 -1.48
N LEU A 6 -0.14 0.46 -1.43
CA LEU A 6 0.23 1.87 -1.27
C LEU A 6 0.85 2.09 0.12
N GLU A 7 0.25 1.53 1.17
CA GLU A 7 0.76 1.64 2.53
C GLU A 7 2.14 1.00 2.68
N ARG A 8 2.40 -0.16 2.05
CA ARG A 8 3.73 -0.78 2.02
C ARG A 8 4.77 0.13 1.39
N LEU A 9 4.45 0.78 0.27
CA LEU A 9 5.32 1.76 -0.40
C LEU A 9 5.59 2.97 0.48
N ILE A 10 4.57 3.49 1.16
CA ILE A 10 4.70 4.65 2.06
C ILE A 10 5.56 4.28 3.27
N VAL A 11 5.28 3.15 3.92
CA VAL A 11 6.06 2.67 5.06
C VAL A 11 7.52 2.46 4.64
N MET A 12 7.79 1.87 3.48
CA MET A 12 9.16 1.76 2.94
C MET A 12 9.84 3.13 2.81
N GLY A 13 9.12 4.17 2.39
CA GLY A 13 9.61 5.54 2.29
C GLY A 13 9.88 6.22 3.64
N LEU A 14 9.23 5.78 4.72
CA LEU A 14 9.44 6.29 6.08
C LEU A 14 10.67 5.67 6.78
N LEU A 15 11.21 4.55 6.26
CA LEU A 15 12.35 3.87 6.85
C LEU A 15 13.67 4.59 6.53
N PRO A 16 14.50 4.94 7.53
CA PRO A 16 15.73 5.69 7.30
C PRO A 16 16.78 4.87 6.55
N ASP A 17 17.56 5.54 5.71
CA ASP A 17 18.68 4.97 4.95
C ASP A 17 19.99 4.89 5.77
N LYS A 18 20.06 5.61 6.91
CA LYS A 18 21.24 5.70 7.78
C LYS A 18 20.86 5.48 9.25
N ASP A 19 21.58 4.60 9.91
CA ASP A 19 21.51 4.33 11.36
C ASP A 19 22.74 3.51 11.78
N ASN A 20 22.82 3.07 13.04
CA ASN A 20 23.77 2.09 13.51
C ASN A 20 23.55 0.71 12.85
N TYR A 21 24.61 -0.12 12.82
CA TYR A 21 24.60 -1.40 12.12
C TYR A 21 23.46 -2.35 12.56
N THR A 22 23.17 -2.40 13.86
CA THR A 22 22.10 -3.25 14.41
C THR A 22 20.74 -2.83 13.85
N ASN A 23 20.44 -1.53 13.87
CA ASN A 23 19.19 -0.99 13.32
C ASN A 23 19.12 -1.19 11.81
N LEU A 24 20.21 -0.95 11.07
CA LEU A 24 20.26 -1.19 9.62
C LEU A 24 19.94 -2.64 9.25
N LYS A 25 20.37 -3.62 10.07
CA LYS A 25 20.03 -5.03 9.88
C LYS A 25 18.53 -5.29 10.07
N LEU A 26 17.91 -4.69 11.09
CA LEU A 26 16.47 -4.80 11.33
C LEU A 26 15.65 -4.12 10.22
N LEU A 27 16.08 -2.94 9.78
CA LEU A 27 15.45 -2.21 8.68
C LEU A 27 15.54 -2.98 7.36
N ARG A 28 16.63 -3.72 7.13
CA ARG A 28 16.74 -4.61 5.97
C ARG A 28 15.67 -5.69 5.99
N VAL A 29 15.50 -6.39 7.12
CA VAL A 29 14.46 -7.43 7.26
C VAL A 29 13.07 -6.82 7.05
N ALA A 30 12.80 -5.66 7.65
CA ALA A 30 11.52 -4.97 7.45
C ALA A 30 11.27 -4.59 5.98
N ARG A 31 12.29 -4.10 5.26
CA ARG A 31 12.18 -3.82 3.82
C ARG A 31 11.89 -5.08 3.01
N GLU A 32 12.52 -6.19 3.35
CA GLU A 32 12.25 -7.49 2.72
C GLU A 32 10.80 -7.92 2.98
N SER A 33 10.30 -7.78 4.21
CA SER A 33 8.90 -8.06 4.56
C SER A 33 7.90 -7.14 3.86
N LEU A 34 8.22 -5.85 3.70
CA LEU A 34 7.36 -4.88 3.02
C LEU A 34 7.39 -5.03 1.49
N SER A 35 8.43 -5.65 0.93
CA SER A 35 8.61 -5.83 -0.51
C SER A 35 7.59 -6.81 -1.10
N PHE A 36 7.38 -6.72 -2.41
CA PHE A 36 6.42 -7.55 -3.14
C PHE A 36 7.02 -8.90 -3.53
N THR A 37 6.23 -9.96 -3.38
CA THR A 37 6.53 -11.29 -3.91
C THR A 37 6.58 -11.29 -5.44
N GLU A 38 7.11 -12.35 -6.04
CA GLU A 38 7.17 -12.46 -7.50
C GLU A 38 5.77 -12.48 -8.12
N GLU A 39 4.83 -13.16 -7.46
CA GLU A 39 3.42 -13.24 -7.83
C GLU A 39 2.75 -11.87 -7.76
N GLU A 40 2.92 -11.15 -6.64
CA GLU A 40 2.40 -9.78 -6.51
C GLU A 40 2.97 -8.85 -7.57
N ASN A 41 4.28 -8.93 -7.85
CA ASN A 41 4.90 -8.09 -8.88
C ASN A 41 4.31 -8.32 -10.28
N LYS A 42 4.00 -9.59 -10.62
CA LYS A 42 3.34 -9.93 -11.89
C LYS A 42 1.93 -9.36 -11.96
N LEU A 43 1.19 -9.43 -10.87
CA LEU A 43 -0.19 -8.95 -10.77
C LEU A 43 -0.28 -7.42 -10.80
N LEU A 44 0.59 -6.74 -10.05
CA LEU A 44 0.61 -5.28 -9.94
C LEU A 44 1.08 -4.60 -11.23
N ASN A 45 1.89 -5.30 -12.03
CA ASN A 45 2.27 -4.86 -13.37
C ASN A 45 2.79 -3.40 -13.37
N PHE A 46 3.81 -3.14 -12.54
CA PHE A 46 4.40 -1.81 -12.38
C PHE A 46 4.93 -1.26 -13.71
N ARG A 47 4.59 0.00 -14.01
CA ARG A 47 5.00 0.70 -15.23
C ARG A 47 5.49 2.10 -14.89
N MET A 48 6.43 2.62 -15.67
CA MET A 48 6.83 4.03 -15.60
C MET A 48 6.00 4.85 -16.58
N GLN A 49 5.47 5.97 -16.11
CA GLN A 49 4.73 6.93 -16.91
C GLN A 49 5.30 8.32 -16.69
N GLU A 50 5.72 8.97 -17.77
CA GLU A 50 6.13 10.37 -17.72
C GLU A 50 4.89 11.27 -17.77
N VAL A 51 4.71 12.09 -16.74
CA VAL A 51 3.66 13.11 -16.67
C VAL A 51 4.30 14.42 -16.28
N ASN A 52 4.16 15.43 -17.14
CA ASN A 52 4.73 16.78 -16.93
C ASN A 52 6.25 16.77 -16.67
N GLY A 53 7.02 15.95 -17.39
CA GLY A 53 8.48 15.85 -17.24
C GLY A 53 8.94 15.14 -15.96
N LYS A 54 8.01 14.54 -15.20
CA LYS A 54 8.33 13.69 -14.04
C LYS A 54 7.99 12.25 -14.36
N SER A 55 8.93 11.34 -14.06
CA SER A 55 8.68 9.91 -14.12
C SER A 55 7.90 9.47 -12.88
N ASN A 56 6.69 8.96 -13.08
CA ASN A 56 5.85 8.39 -12.04
C ASN A 56 5.78 6.87 -12.23
N THR A 57 5.71 6.14 -11.12
CA THR A 57 5.39 4.71 -11.18
C THR A 57 3.89 4.53 -11.04
N ILE A 58 3.29 3.80 -11.96
CA ILE A 58 1.87 3.40 -11.94
C ILE A 58 1.78 1.88 -11.83
N TRP A 59 0.68 1.37 -11.29
CA TRP A 59 0.41 -0.07 -11.16
C TRP A 59 -1.08 -0.33 -11.25
N ASP A 60 -1.44 -1.58 -11.53
CA ASP A 60 -2.82 -2.03 -11.57
C ASP A 60 -3.32 -2.17 -10.12
N GLN A 61 -4.32 -1.36 -9.74
CA GLN A 61 -4.79 -1.30 -8.35
C GLN A 61 -5.92 -2.29 -8.06
N SER A 62 -6.86 -2.43 -9.00
CA SER A 62 -8.08 -3.21 -8.80
C SER A 62 -8.55 -3.84 -10.10
N HIS A 63 -9.39 -4.86 -9.98
CA HIS A 63 -10.06 -5.52 -11.09
C HIS A 63 -11.53 -5.74 -10.76
N LEU A 64 -12.34 -5.84 -11.80
CA LEU A 64 -13.76 -6.14 -11.67
C LEU A 64 -13.94 -7.64 -11.45
N VAL A 65 -14.76 -8.02 -10.47
CA VAL A 65 -15.18 -9.41 -10.24
C VAL A 65 -16.70 -9.53 -10.23
N ALA A 66 -17.19 -10.71 -10.63
CA ALA A 66 -18.60 -11.06 -10.47
C ALA A 66 -18.84 -11.57 -9.04
N LYS A 67 -19.74 -10.94 -8.29
CA LYS A 67 -19.97 -11.29 -6.87
C LYS A 67 -20.38 -12.73 -6.66
N ALA A 68 -21.16 -13.28 -7.60
CA ALA A 68 -21.70 -14.63 -7.52
C ALA A 68 -20.63 -15.72 -7.61
N THR A 69 -19.56 -15.49 -8.38
CA THR A 69 -18.51 -16.50 -8.64
C THR A 69 -17.16 -16.11 -8.04
N GLN A 70 -16.98 -14.84 -7.66
CA GLN A 70 -15.69 -14.25 -7.26
C GLN A 70 -14.62 -14.35 -8.37
N GLU A 71 -15.04 -14.58 -9.61
CA GLU A 71 -14.15 -14.64 -10.77
C GLU A 71 -13.96 -13.25 -11.38
N ARG A 72 -12.73 -13.01 -11.87
CA ARG A 72 -12.38 -11.80 -12.61
C ARG A 72 -13.21 -11.69 -13.89
N VAL A 73 -13.74 -10.49 -14.12
CA VAL A 73 -14.41 -10.15 -15.38
C VAL A 73 -13.37 -9.67 -16.37
N ASP A 74 -13.07 -10.50 -17.37
CA ASP A 74 -12.20 -10.12 -18.47
C ASP A 74 -12.92 -9.24 -19.50
N GLY A 75 -12.17 -8.37 -20.18
CA GLY A 75 -12.69 -7.45 -21.18
C GLY A 75 -11.96 -6.10 -21.15
N ASP A 76 -12.17 -5.29 -22.19
CA ASP A 76 -11.73 -3.90 -22.17
C ASP A 76 -12.56 -3.06 -21.19
N VAL A 77 -12.06 -1.86 -20.88
CA VAL A 77 -12.69 -0.93 -19.93
C VAL A 77 -14.11 -0.57 -20.36
N GLU A 78 -14.37 -0.43 -21.66
CA GLU A 78 -15.69 -0.07 -22.17
C GLU A 78 -16.71 -1.21 -21.92
N THR A 79 -16.31 -2.45 -22.17
CA THR A 79 -17.12 -3.65 -21.96
C THR A 79 -17.42 -3.84 -20.48
N GLN A 80 -16.39 -3.74 -19.63
CA GLN A 80 -16.55 -3.81 -18.18
C GLN A 80 -17.48 -2.70 -17.67
N THR A 81 -17.33 -1.48 -18.17
CA THR A 81 -18.20 -0.35 -17.80
C THR A 81 -19.66 -0.60 -18.18
N LYS A 82 -19.93 -1.12 -19.38
CA LYS A 82 -21.30 -1.46 -19.82
C LYS A 82 -21.92 -2.54 -18.94
N LEU A 83 -21.15 -3.54 -18.52
CA LEU A 83 -21.63 -4.59 -17.60
C LEU A 83 -21.99 -4.01 -16.23
N VAL A 84 -21.11 -3.21 -15.65
CA VAL A 84 -21.34 -2.55 -14.35
C VAL A 84 -22.54 -1.63 -14.40
N LEU A 85 -22.73 -0.86 -15.48
CA LEU A 85 -23.89 0.02 -15.63
C LEU A 85 -25.20 -0.75 -15.82
N ALA A 86 -25.15 -1.93 -16.46
CA ALA A 86 -26.34 -2.74 -16.69
C ALA A 86 -26.82 -3.46 -15.42
N LYS A 87 -25.88 -3.90 -14.55
CA LYS A 87 -26.17 -4.65 -13.32
C LYS A 87 -25.15 -4.33 -12.21
N PRO A 88 -25.16 -3.12 -11.65
CA PRO A 88 -24.15 -2.69 -10.68
C PRO A 88 -24.13 -3.56 -9.40
N GLU A 89 -25.26 -4.18 -9.05
CA GLU A 89 -25.38 -5.08 -7.91
C GLU A 89 -24.56 -6.38 -8.07
N ASP A 90 -24.35 -6.86 -9.30
CA ASP A 90 -23.73 -8.15 -9.61
C ASP A 90 -22.19 -8.08 -9.61
N PHE A 91 -21.62 -6.88 -9.62
CA PHE A 91 -20.18 -6.68 -9.75
C PHE A 91 -19.59 -5.84 -8.62
N GLU A 92 -18.30 -6.02 -8.39
CA GLU A 92 -17.52 -5.21 -7.46
C GLU A 92 -16.08 -5.03 -7.94
N MET A 93 -15.49 -3.88 -7.59
CA MET A 93 -14.07 -3.62 -7.79
C MET A 93 -13.31 -4.13 -6.57
N VAL A 94 -12.41 -5.09 -6.78
CA VAL A 94 -11.57 -5.64 -5.71
C VAL A 94 -10.11 -5.30 -5.96
N PRO A 95 -9.30 -5.11 -4.90
CA PRO A 95 -7.86 -4.94 -5.04
C PRO A 95 -7.23 -6.13 -5.77
N ILE A 96 -6.25 -5.87 -6.64
CA ILE A 96 -5.48 -6.93 -7.30
C ILE A 96 -4.62 -7.68 -6.28
N VAL A 97 -4.05 -6.94 -5.33
CA VAL A 97 -3.39 -7.48 -4.15
C VAL A 97 -4.11 -6.91 -2.94
N GLY A 98 -4.68 -7.79 -2.12
CA GLY A 98 -5.34 -7.42 -0.87
C GLY A 98 -4.37 -6.88 0.18
N GLU A 99 -4.90 -6.60 1.37
CA GLU A 99 -4.01 -6.31 2.51
C GLU A 99 -3.26 -7.56 2.93
N VAL A 100 -1.96 -7.40 3.21
CA VAL A 100 -1.08 -8.48 3.66
C VAL A 100 -0.67 -8.21 5.09
N ASP A 101 -0.64 -9.27 5.91
CA ASP A 101 -0.13 -9.17 7.27
C ASP A 101 1.39 -9.07 7.28
N ILE A 102 1.90 -7.90 7.67
CA ILE A 102 3.32 -7.60 7.76
C ILE A 102 3.75 -7.59 9.23
N GLU A 103 4.74 -8.42 9.53
CA GLU A 103 5.39 -8.44 10.84
C GLU A 103 6.52 -7.41 10.87
N LEU A 104 6.31 -6.32 11.59
CA LEU A 104 7.33 -5.31 11.86
C LEU A 104 7.73 -5.41 13.33
N GLY A 105 9.01 -5.70 13.58
CA GLY A 105 9.55 -5.73 14.95
C GLY A 105 9.44 -4.37 15.65
N GLU A 106 9.39 -4.39 16.98
CA GLU A 106 9.16 -3.20 17.83
C GLU A 106 10.06 -2.01 17.48
N VAL A 107 11.36 -2.26 17.26
CA VAL A 107 12.33 -1.21 16.91
C VAL A 107 11.93 -0.49 15.61
N VAL A 108 11.52 -1.23 14.58
CA VAL A 108 11.13 -0.68 13.29
C VAL A 108 9.81 0.09 13.41
N THR A 109 8.85 -0.47 14.14
CA THR A 109 7.56 0.18 14.43
C THR A 109 7.77 1.52 15.15
N ASN A 110 8.65 1.55 16.16
CA ASN A 110 8.98 2.79 16.88
C ASN A 110 9.68 3.82 16.00
N ILE A 111 10.53 3.39 15.07
CA ILE A 111 11.14 4.29 14.07
C ILE A 111 10.04 4.90 13.19
N ILE A 112 9.11 4.12 12.66
CA ILE A 112 8.01 4.60 11.82
C ILE A 112 7.15 5.63 12.57
N ILE A 113 6.72 5.30 13.80
CA ILE A 113 5.93 6.20 14.65
C ILE A 113 6.67 7.51 14.89
N LYS A 114 7.97 7.44 15.22
CA LYS A 114 8.79 8.63 15.45
C LYS A 114 8.91 9.47 14.19
N THR A 115 9.12 8.85 13.02
CA THR A 115 9.19 9.56 11.73
C THR A 115 7.87 10.28 11.45
N LEU A 116 6.73 9.60 11.59
CA LEU A 116 5.40 10.20 11.35
C LEU A 116 5.11 11.38 12.28
N LYS A 117 5.39 11.26 13.58
CA LYS A 117 5.23 12.37 14.54
C LYS A 117 6.17 13.53 14.24
N THR A 118 7.39 13.25 13.79
CA THR A 118 8.33 14.29 13.38
C THR A 118 7.81 15.04 12.15
N LEU A 119 7.24 14.34 11.17
CA LEU A 119 6.61 14.99 10.01
C LEU A 119 5.42 15.85 10.43
N GLU A 120 4.57 15.36 11.33
CA GLU A 120 3.44 16.14 11.86
C GLU A 120 3.87 17.42 12.60
N GLU A 121 4.89 17.34 13.47
CA GLU A 121 5.30 18.46 14.32
C GLU A 121 6.28 19.42 13.64
N ALA A 122 7.27 18.90 12.92
CA ALA A 122 8.39 19.68 12.40
C ALA A 122 8.19 20.13 10.94
N THR A 123 7.56 19.29 10.12
CA THR A 123 7.31 19.57 8.70
C THR A 123 5.89 19.18 8.25
N PRO A 124 4.81 19.76 8.84
CA PRO A 124 3.44 19.31 8.57
C PRO A 124 3.06 19.30 7.07
N SER A 125 3.68 20.17 6.25
CA SER A 125 3.47 20.21 4.80
C SER A 125 3.98 18.97 4.04
N GLU A 126 4.86 18.18 4.66
CA GLU A 126 5.36 16.92 4.09
C GLU A 126 4.44 15.73 4.42
N LEU A 127 3.55 15.90 5.42
CA LEU A 127 2.51 14.93 5.72
C LEU A 127 1.35 15.07 4.72
N GLU A 128 1.54 14.48 3.54
CA GLU A 128 0.52 14.38 2.49
C GLU A 128 -0.63 13.42 2.87
N ASP A 129 -1.80 13.57 2.23
CA ASP A 129 -2.99 12.71 2.41
C ASP A 129 -2.69 11.21 2.35
N LYS A 130 -1.73 10.80 1.51
CA LYS A 130 -1.30 9.40 1.39
C LYS A 130 -0.83 8.81 2.73
N HIS A 131 -0.26 9.62 3.62
CA HIS A 131 0.23 9.19 4.92
C HIS A 131 -0.88 8.95 5.94
N PHE A 132 -2.11 9.43 5.70
CA PHE A 132 -3.19 9.40 6.68
C PHE A 132 -3.50 7.99 7.17
N THR A 133 -3.66 7.02 6.26
CA THR A 133 -4.01 5.65 6.64
C THR A 133 -2.87 4.95 7.40
N VAL A 134 -1.62 5.21 7.01
CA VAL A 134 -0.45 4.71 7.74
C VAL A 134 -0.34 5.38 9.11
N TYR A 135 -0.63 6.67 9.22
CA TYR A 135 -0.65 7.37 10.49
C TYR A 135 -1.69 6.77 11.45
N GLU A 136 -2.91 6.51 10.99
CA GLU A 136 -3.93 5.84 11.79
C GLU A 136 -3.47 4.44 12.25
N LYS A 137 -2.89 3.64 11.34
CA LYS A 137 -2.45 2.28 11.67
C LYS A 137 -1.27 2.23 12.66
N PHE A 138 -0.36 3.19 12.63
CA PHE A 138 0.85 3.18 13.46
C PHE A 138 0.77 4.06 14.71
N VAL A 139 0.17 5.25 14.62
CA VAL A 139 0.19 6.26 15.68
C VAL A 139 -1.10 6.27 16.50
N LEU A 140 -2.24 6.04 15.84
CA LEU A 140 -3.56 5.97 16.48
C LEU A 140 -4.16 4.58 16.33
N PRO A 141 -3.45 3.48 16.70
CA PRO A 141 -3.96 2.15 16.49
C PRO A 141 -5.31 2.05 17.19
N SER A 142 -6.38 1.98 16.40
CA SER A 142 -7.73 1.70 16.87
C SER A 142 -7.60 0.50 17.78
N THR A 143 -7.89 0.68 19.07
CA THR A 143 -7.90 -0.40 20.06
C THR A 143 -9.01 -1.36 19.65
N THR A 144 -8.72 -2.23 18.70
CA THR A 144 -9.59 -3.33 18.34
C THR A 144 -9.28 -4.41 19.35
N GLN A 145 -9.94 -4.22 20.48
CA GLN A 145 -10.41 -5.16 21.49
C GLN A 145 -9.75 -6.56 21.48
N THR A 146 -9.16 -6.85 22.65
CA THR A 146 -8.94 -8.17 23.27
C THR A 146 -9.91 -9.25 22.87
#